data_AF-T1I2F4-F1
#
_entry.id   AF-T1I2F4-F1
#
_cell.length_a   1.000
_cell.length_b   1.000
_cell.length_c   1.000
_cell.angle_alpha   90.00
_cell.angle_beta   90.00
_cell.angle_gamma   90.00
#
_symmetry.space_group_name_H-M   'P 1'
#
loop_
_entity.id
_entity.type
_entity.pdbx_description
1 polymer ?
#
loop_
_entity_poly.entity_id
_entity_poly.type
_entity_poly.pdbx_seq_one_letter_code
_entity_poly.pdbx_strand_id
1 'polypeptide(L)' 'MVEAVMAVRKKEMGYKTAAKTFQVPRATLKDYVQSSLEPEDMVNRNIGRPTVLPKVMEQCLQILPDIEETSTG' A
#
# COMPACT_ATOMS: atom_id res chain seq x y z
N MET A 1 -10.05 6.97 -1.32
CA MET A 1 -9.02 7.28 -0.29
C MET A 1 -8.36 8.63 -0.53
N VAL A 2 -7.87 8.91 -1.76
CA VAL A 2 -7.35 10.23 -2.18
C VAL A 2 -8.32 11.37 -1.79
N GLU A 3 -9.59 11.26 -2.18
CA GLU A 3 -10.64 12.25 -1.89
C GLU A 3 -10.82 12.50 -0.38
N ALA A 4 -10.76 11.44 0.44
CA ALA A 4 -10.87 11.55 1.88
C ALA A 4 -9.69 12.31 2.50
N VAL A 5 -8.47 12.10 1.98
CA VAL A 5 -7.27 12.83 2.41
C VAL A 5 -7.36 14.29 1.96
N MET A 6 -7.80 14.55 0.73
CA MET A 6 -7.98 15.91 0.21
C MET A 6 -9.01 16.70 1.03
N ALA A 7 -10.17 16.11 1.32
CA ALA A 7 -11.22 16.77 2.10
C ALA A 7 -10.78 17.12 3.54
N VAL A 8 -9.94 16.26 4.15
CA VAL A 8 -9.37 16.55 5.47
C VAL A 8 -8.27 17.61 5.39
N ARG A 9 -7.40 17.57 4.36
CA ARG A 9 -6.35 18.60 4.16
C ARG A 9 -6.93 19.98 3.87
N LYS A 10 -7.99 20.05 3.05
CA LYS A 10 -8.75 21.28 2.78
C LYS A 10 -9.57 21.78 3.98
N LYS A 11 -9.59 21.04 5.09
CA LYS A 11 -10.41 21.30 6.29
C LYS A 11 -11.92 21.37 6.01
N GLU A 12 -12.38 20.83 4.88
CA GLU A 12 -13.80 20.71 4.56
C GLU A 12 -14.49 19.75 5.53
N MET A 13 -13.76 18.70 5.97
CA MET A 13 -14.28 17.69 6.88
C MET A 13 -13.26 17.30 7.96
N GLY A 14 -13.75 17.07 9.18
CA GLY A 14 -12.91 16.51 10.26
C GLY A 14 -12.69 15.01 10.11
N TYR A 15 -11.62 14.48 10.73
CA TYR A 15 -11.24 13.05 10.65
C TYR A 15 -12.38 12.07 10.95
N LYS A 16 -13.25 12.40 11.92
CA LYS A 16 -14.36 11.53 12.33
C LYS A 16 -15.48 11.48 11.29
N THR A 17 -15.73 12.60 10.63
CA THR A 17 -16.72 12.72 9.55
C THR A 17 -16.18 12.05 8.29
N ALA A 18 -14.96 12.37 7.89
CA ALA A 18 -14.31 11.76 6.73
C ALA A 18 -14.21 10.22 6.84
N ALA A 19 -13.88 9.69 8.03
CA ALA A 19 -13.83 8.26 8.26
C ALA A 19 -15.20 7.58 8.04
N LYS A 20 -16.30 8.23 8.44
CA LYS A 20 -17.66 7.70 8.23
C LYS A 20 -18.12 7.86 6.77
N THR A 21 -17.88 9.02 6.18
CA THR A 21 -18.32 9.34 4.81
C THR A 21 -17.63 8.46 3.78
N PHE A 22 -16.31 8.31 3.88
CA PHE A 22 -15.51 7.57 2.90
C PHE A 22 -15.19 6.14 3.36
N GLN A 23 -15.72 5.71 4.51
CA GLN A 23 -15.49 4.38 5.09
C GLN A 23 -14.00 3.99 5.19
N VAL A 24 -13.14 4.98 5.46
CA VAL A 24 -11.69 4.76 5.63
C VAL A 24 -11.33 4.73 7.11
N PRO A 25 -10.41 3.84 7.54
CA PRO A 25 -9.97 3.81 8.92
C PRO A 25 -9.35 5.15 9.34
N ARG A 26 -9.74 5.61 10.53
CA ARG A 26 -9.29 6.91 11.07
C ARG A 26 -7.77 6.96 11.29
N ALA A 27 -7.17 5.84 11.69
CA ALA A 27 -5.72 5.72 11.85
C ALA A 27 -5.00 5.99 10.52
N THR A 28 -5.48 5.36 9.45
CA THR A 28 -4.94 5.54 8.11
C THR A 28 -5.10 7.00 7.64
N LEU A 29 -6.25 7.64 7.87
CA LEU A 29 -6.40 9.06 7.54
C LEU A 29 -5.42 9.97 8.30
N LYS A 30 -5.12 9.67 9.57
CA LYS A 30 -4.13 10.45 10.35
C LYS A 30 -2.72 10.35 9.76
N ASP A 31 -2.24 9.13 9.52
CA ASP A 31 -0.91 8.89 8.93
C ASP A 31 -0.78 9.56 7.56
N TYR A 32 -1.87 9.54 6.80
CA TYR A 32 -1.89 10.06 5.45
C TYR A 32 -1.85 11.60 5.46
N VAL A 33 -2.68 12.25 6.27
CA VAL A 33 -2.71 13.71 6.37
C VAL A 33 -1.41 14.28 6.93
N GLN A 34 -0.72 13.56 7.83
CA GLN A 34 0.58 13.98 8.37
C GLN A 34 1.74 13.85 7.36
N SER A 35 1.62 12.98 6.37
CA SER A 35 2.69 12.82 5.37
C SER A 35 2.71 13.99 4.38
N SER A 36 3.91 14.38 3.93
CA SER A 36 4.10 15.53 3.02
C SER A 36 3.94 15.19 1.53
N LEU A 37 3.52 13.97 1.22
CA LEU A 37 3.37 13.46 -0.15
C LEU A 37 2.05 13.91 -0.78
N GLU A 38 1.99 13.90 -2.10
CA GLU A 38 0.75 14.07 -2.85
C GLU A 38 -0.20 12.89 -2.56
N PRO A 39 -1.52 13.14 -2.48
CA PRO A 39 -2.48 12.14 -2.05
C PRO A 39 -2.60 10.98 -3.05
N GLU A 40 -2.31 11.17 -4.35
CA GLU A 40 -2.23 10.05 -5.32
C GLU A 40 -1.06 9.10 -5.00
N ASP A 41 0.13 9.65 -4.77
CA ASP A 41 1.33 8.85 -4.46
C ASP A 41 1.20 8.09 -3.14
N MET A 42 0.47 8.66 -2.18
CA MET A 42 0.21 8.02 -0.90
C MET A 42 -0.76 6.83 -0.96
N VAL A 43 -1.61 6.77 -1.97
CA VAL A 43 -2.48 5.61 -2.18
C VAL A 43 -1.75 4.54 -2.98
N ASN A 44 -0.84 4.93 -3.88
CA ASN A 44 -0.05 3.99 -4.69
C ASN A 44 1.14 3.34 -3.96
N ARG A 45 1.57 3.88 -2.82
CA ARG A 45 2.63 3.26 -2.01
C ARG A 45 2.19 1.91 -1.43
N ASN A 46 3.07 0.91 -1.54
CA ASN A 46 2.95 -0.33 -0.77
C ASN A 46 3.05 0.01 0.73
N ILE A 47 1.94 -0.09 1.44
CA ILE A 47 1.90 0.14 2.89
C ILE A 47 2.58 -1.07 3.56
N GLY A 48 3.75 -0.86 4.17
CA GLY A 48 4.48 -1.91 4.88
C GLY A 48 5.98 -1.68 4.90
N ARG A 49 6.71 -2.57 5.57
CA ARG A 49 8.17 -2.61 5.42
C ARG A 49 8.50 -3.08 4.00
N PRO A 50 9.53 -2.52 3.34
CA PRO A 50 10.03 -3.12 2.12
C PRO A 50 10.33 -4.60 2.39
N THR A 51 9.90 -5.46 1.48
CA THR A 51 10.22 -6.89 1.56
C THR A 51 11.74 -7.01 1.66
N VAL A 52 12.20 -7.82 2.64
CA VAL A 52 13.65 -8.09 2.84
C VAL A 52 14.26 -8.68 1.56
N LEU A 53 13.42 -9.33 0.76
CA LEU A 53 13.75 -9.84 -0.56
C LEU A 53 13.43 -8.79 -1.63
N PRO A 54 14.45 -8.24 -2.32
CA PRO A 54 14.23 -7.33 -3.44
C PRO A 54 13.37 -8.01 -4.52
N LYS A 55 12.46 -7.27 -5.16
CA LYS A 55 11.59 -7.78 -6.25
C LYS A 55 12.36 -8.54 -7.35
N VAL A 56 13.61 -8.16 -7.60
CA VAL A 56 14.50 -8.83 -8.57
C VAL A 56 14.76 -10.29 -8.17
N MET A 57 14.95 -10.55 -6.87
CA MET A 57 15.15 -11.91 -6.36
C MET A 57 13.85 -12.71 -6.34
N GLU A 58 12.71 -12.07 -6.05
CA GLU A 58 11.40 -12.72 -6.15
C GLU A 58 11.11 -13.22 -7.58
N GLN A 59 11.47 -12.43 -8.60
CA GLN A 59 11.33 -12.83 -10.00
C GLN A 59 12.23 -14.02 -10.35
N CYS A 60 13.49 -14.04 -9.88
CA CYS A 60 14.40 -15.17 -10.11
C CYS A 60 13.89 -16.49 -9.50
N LEU A 61 13.20 -16.43 -8.35
CA LEU A 61 12.61 -17.61 -7.70
C LEU A 61 11.40 -18.17 -8.47
N GLN A 62 10.67 -17.33 -9.21
CA GLN A 62 9.52 -17.77 -10.03
C GLN A 62 9.93 -18.42 -11.35
N ILE A 63 11.19 -18.30 -11.77
CA ILE A 63 11.70 -18.79 -13.05
C ILE A 63 12.39 -20.16 -12.89
N LEU A 64 12.48 -20.74 -11.69
CA LEU A 64 13.00 -22.10 -11.55
C LEU A 64 12.00 -23.07 -12.23
N PRO A 65 12.34 -23.69 -13.37
CA PRO A 65 11.59 -24.88 -13.77
C PRO A 65 11.79 -25.91 -12.67
N ASP A 66 10.70 -26.55 -12.23
CA ASP A 66 10.77 -27.79 -11.46
C ASP A 66 11.77 -28.70 -12.18
N ILE A 67 12.96 -28.87 -11.60
CA ILE A 67 13.87 -29.92 -12.01
C ILE A 67 13.21 -31.19 -11.48
N GLU A 68 12.25 -31.72 -12.25
CA GLU A 68 11.84 -33.11 -12.07
C GLU A 68 13.07 -33.95 -12.35
N GLU A 69 13.76 -34.33 -11.26
CA GLU A 69 14.69 -35.44 -11.26
C GLU A 69 13.90 -36.69 -11.68
N THR A 70 13.81 -36.92 -12.99
CA THR A 70 13.52 -38.24 -13.54
C THR A 70 14.78 -39.09 -13.42
N SER A 71 15.11 -39.42 -12.17
CA SER A 71 16.05 -40.46 -11.81
C SER A 71 15.34 -41.81 -11.83
N THR A 72 15.90 -42.70 -12.64
CA THR A 72 15.92 -44.16 -12.47
C THR A 72 14.69 -44.98 -12.90
N GLY A 73 14.93 -45.84 -13.89
CA GLY A 73 14.09 -46.95 -14.32
C GLY A 73 14.62 -47.62 -15.58
#